data_AF-A0A7V7PPK2-F1
#
_entry.id   AF-A0A7V7PPK2-F1
#
_cell.length_a   1.000
_cell.length_b   1.000
_cell.length_c   1.000
_cell.angle_alpha   90.00
_cell.angle_beta   90.00
_cell.angle_gamma   90.00
#
_symmetry.space_group_name_H-M   'P 1'
#
loop_
_entity.id
_entity.type
_entity.pdbx_description
1 polymer ?
#
loop_
_entity_poly.entity_id
_entity_poly.type
_entity_poly.pdbx_seq_one_letter_code
_entity_poly.pdbx_strand_id
1 'polypeptide(L)'
;MSATKTAAAASILLAATLLAAAPSFAQSPPPPTPAPAASAPQPAEEDEGHTAEITLPDGSKQTVHTGMIPGARISVPTGGNIAAEVVLISDSDGWNDDEDDLAATFLDQDAVVIGIDLPSYLAELEKAGDDCVYLVSDIEALGQEVQRAAKDDSLSLPILAGIGAGGSLALSILAQTPDNTIQATVAVDPEGGITLKKDLCTGAKREDRHGRAYYGLEDRALPDPATVIFTPDADKEGRNHVAALADQADGIDIRETDDDDAFSQLGLAVGDLIEQATETDPDTAGLPLTILDAKPTRDTLAIIYSGDGGWRDLDKEIGDIFQKEGLPTVGVDSLRYFWTKQTPEKVASDLTGMIDRFRKRWGVRNVLLIGYSFGADILPAAYDRLPQAQKDSVAMVSLLAFSATGDYQVSVAGWLGVDNGGDTNGVKDAEAIDPKLIQCVYGTEDEDDACKQLKDRGVEMLGIAGGHHFDEDYPALAAKIVASLDRRLKPEAASNKP
;
A
#
# COMPACT_ATOMS: atom_id res chain seq x y z
N MET A 1 14.06 -69.93 -27.05
CA MET A 1 13.76 -71.37 -27.23
C MET A 1 12.30 -71.60 -26.86
N SER A 2 11.58 -72.30 -27.75
CA SER A 2 10.27 -72.96 -27.65
C SER A 2 9.34 -72.60 -26.49
N ALA A 3 8.13 -72.09 -26.71
CA ALA A 3 6.97 -72.72 -27.38
C ALA A 3 6.50 -74.02 -26.73
N THR A 4 5.19 -74.28 -26.84
CA THR A 4 4.41 -75.51 -26.56
C THR A 4 3.67 -75.55 -25.21
N LYS A 5 2.39 -75.98 -25.11
CA LYS A 5 1.48 -76.65 -26.05
C LYS A 5 0.05 -76.75 -25.46
N THR A 6 -0.96 -76.49 -26.32
CA THR A 6 -2.17 -77.29 -26.61
C THR A 6 -2.95 -78.05 -25.53
N ALA A 7 -4.29 -77.95 -25.60
CA ALA A 7 -5.25 -79.03 -25.92
C ALA A 7 -6.69 -78.46 -25.87
N ALA A 8 -7.49 -78.44 -26.95
CA ALA A 8 -8.31 -79.55 -27.52
C ALA A 8 -9.56 -79.84 -26.65
N ALA A 9 -10.80 -80.03 -27.13
CA ALA A 9 -11.39 -80.13 -28.47
C ALA A 9 -12.94 -80.15 -28.38
N ALA A 10 -13.58 -79.89 -29.54
CA ALA A 10 -14.79 -80.50 -30.08
C ALA A 10 -16.13 -80.46 -29.30
N SER A 11 -17.18 -79.88 -29.91
CA SER A 11 -18.14 -80.66 -30.74
C SER A 11 -19.37 -79.85 -31.17
N ILE A 12 -19.49 -79.77 -32.50
CA ILE A 12 -20.66 -79.73 -33.40
C ILE A 12 -22.03 -80.04 -32.75
N LEU A 13 -23.04 -79.18 -32.98
CA LEU A 13 -24.31 -79.58 -33.62
C LEU A 13 -25.11 -78.38 -34.15
N LEU A 14 -25.40 -78.43 -35.44
CA LEU A 14 -26.29 -77.55 -36.18
C LEU A 14 -27.71 -78.13 -36.09
N ALA A 15 -28.70 -77.35 -35.67
CA ALA A 15 -30.11 -77.66 -35.91
C ALA A 15 -30.92 -76.36 -36.00
N ALA A 16 -31.81 -76.33 -36.99
CA ALA A 16 -32.35 -75.14 -37.61
C ALA A 16 -33.69 -74.66 -37.02
N THR A 17 -34.09 -73.49 -37.53
CA THR A 17 -35.44 -72.93 -37.69
C THR A 17 -36.17 -72.45 -36.43
N LEU A 18 -36.37 -71.12 -36.37
CA LEU A 18 -37.72 -70.53 -36.37
C LEU A 18 -37.64 -69.01 -36.61
N LEU A 19 -38.46 -68.57 -37.56
CA LEU A 19 -38.70 -67.20 -37.99
C LEU A 19 -39.60 -66.51 -36.94
N ALA A 20 -39.17 -65.42 -36.32
CA ALA A 20 -40.07 -64.54 -35.54
C ALA A 20 -39.51 -63.11 -35.42
N ALA A 21 -40.25 -62.18 -36.03
CA ALA A 21 -40.45 -60.76 -35.77
C ALA A 21 -39.30 -59.89 -35.17
N ALA A 22 -38.94 -58.85 -35.91
CA ALA A 22 -38.22 -57.69 -35.39
C ALA A 22 -39.07 -56.93 -34.35
N PRO A 23 -38.51 -56.51 -33.20
CA PRO A 23 -39.13 -55.50 -32.37
C PRO A 23 -38.69 -54.09 -32.81
N SER A 24 -39.69 -53.24 -33.02
CA SER A 24 -39.58 -51.79 -33.20
C SER A 24 -38.74 -51.14 -32.11
N PHE A 25 -37.97 -50.13 -32.52
CA PHE A 25 -37.39 -49.11 -31.66
C PHE A 25 -38.49 -48.45 -30.82
N ALA A 26 -38.56 -48.79 -29.54
CA ALA A 26 -39.29 -48.00 -28.55
C ALA A 26 -38.33 -46.94 -27.99
N GLN A 27 -38.74 -45.68 -28.13
CA GLN A 27 -38.06 -44.50 -27.62
C GLN A 27 -37.87 -44.60 -26.10
N SER A 28 -36.68 -44.24 -25.64
CA SER A 28 -36.37 -44.04 -24.22
C SER A 28 -37.33 -43.02 -23.58
N PRO A 29 -37.68 -43.18 -22.29
CA PRO A 29 -38.57 -42.26 -21.61
C PRO A 29 -37.94 -40.86 -21.50
N PRO A 30 -38.75 -39.79 -21.48
CA PRO A 30 -38.23 -38.44 -21.30
C PRO A 30 -37.60 -38.28 -19.90
N PRO A 31 -36.59 -37.40 -19.77
CA PRO A 31 -35.95 -37.14 -18.49
C PRO A 31 -36.96 -36.55 -17.48
N PRO A 32 -36.75 -36.77 -16.17
CA PRO A 32 -37.60 -36.22 -15.14
C PRO A 32 -37.63 -34.69 -15.21
N THR A 33 -38.81 -34.11 -15.00
CA THR A 33 -39.03 -32.67 -14.91
C THR A 33 -38.11 -32.06 -13.85
N PRO A 34 -37.40 -30.95 -14.12
CA PRO A 34 -36.57 -30.30 -13.12
C PRO A 34 -37.44 -29.89 -11.93
N ALA A 35 -36.93 -30.16 -10.73
CA ALA A 35 -37.50 -29.62 -9.49
C ALA A 35 -37.62 -28.09 -9.62
N PRO A 36 -38.64 -27.45 -9.03
CA PRO A 36 -38.70 -26.00 -8.98
C PRO A 36 -37.38 -25.51 -8.41
N ALA A 37 -36.73 -24.60 -9.14
CA ALA A 37 -35.47 -24.00 -8.72
C ALA A 37 -35.64 -23.55 -7.27
N ALA A 38 -34.85 -24.13 -6.37
CA ALA A 38 -34.62 -23.50 -5.09
C ALA A 38 -34.19 -22.08 -5.44
N SER A 39 -34.89 -21.08 -4.88
CA SER A 39 -34.49 -19.69 -4.99
C SER A 39 -32.98 -19.65 -4.82
N ALA A 40 -32.28 -19.06 -5.79
CA ALA A 40 -30.87 -18.78 -5.62
C ALA A 40 -30.70 -18.18 -4.23
N PRO A 41 -29.68 -18.59 -3.44
CA PRO A 41 -29.34 -17.80 -2.27
C PRO A 41 -29.25 -16.36 -2.78
N GLN A 42 -30.03 -15.46 -2.17
CA GLN A 42 -29.75 -14.04 -2.35
C GLN A 42 -28.24 -13.91 -2.12
N PRO A 43 -27.51 -13.11 -2.93
CA PRO A 43 -26.19 -12.71 -2.51
C PRO A 43 -26.33 -12.31 -1.03
N ALA A 44 -25.45 -12.82 -0.17
CA ALA A 44 -25.33 -12.25 1.16
C ALA A 44 -25.35 -10.73 0.93
N GLU A 45 -26.19 -9.99 1.66
CA GLU A 45 -26.03 -8.54 1.70
C GLU A 45 -24.54 -8.35 1.98
N GLU A 46 -23.79 -7.92 0.97
CA GLU A 46 -22.43 -7.45 1.18
C GLU A 46 -22.64 -6.37 2.22
N ASP A 47 -22.00 -6.52 3.38
CA ASP A 47 -22.04 -5.51 4.42
C ASP A 47 -21.50 -4.24 3.76
N GLU A 48 -22.38 -3.36 3.28
CA GLU A 48 -22.00 -2.18 2.46
C GLU A 48 -21.20 -1.14 3.29
N GLY A 49 -20.81 -1.52 4.50
CA GLY A 49 -20.15 -0.68 5.49
C GLY A 49 -21.08 0.41 6.00
N HIS A 50 -20.54 1.24 6.86
CA HIS A 50 -21.17 2.48 7.30
C HIS A 50 -20.91 3.59 6.28
N THR A 51 -21.73 4.64 6.34
CA THR A 51 -21.53 5.85 5.54
C THR A 51 -21.73 7.08 6.42
N ALA A 52 -21.13 8.20 6.02
CA ALA A 52 -21.31 9.50 6.66
C ALA A 52 -21.59 10.59 5.62
N GLU A 53 -22.39 11.59 5.99
CA GLU A 53 -22.56 12.80 5.19
C GLU A 53 -21.56 13.86 5.64
N ILE A 54 -20.73 14.34 4.72
CA ILE A 54 -19.76 15.42 4.95
C ILE A 54 -20.24 16.71 4.29
N THR A 55 -19.89 17.84 4.89
CA THR A 55 -20.09 19.16 4.29
C THR A 55 -18.75 19.70 3.80
N LEU A 56 -18.68 19.98 2.51
CA LEU A 56 -17.47 20.45 1.83
C LEU A 56 -17.29 21.98 1.96
N PRO A 57 -16.09 22.52 1.66
CA PRO A 57 -15.80 23.95 1.76
C PRO A 57 -16.76 24.83 0.93
N ASP A 58 -17.28 24.31 -0.18
CA ASP A 58 -18.25 24.99 -1.04
C ASP A 58 -19.71 24.91 -0.53
N GLY A 59 -19.92 24.29 0.64
CA GLY A 59 -21.22 24.06 1.27
C GLY A 59 -22.02 22.90 0.66
N SER A 60 -21.48 22.21 -0.34
CA SER A 60 -22.10 20.99 -0.86
C SER A 60 -21.96 19.84 0.13
N LYS A 61 -22.91 18.91 0.04
CA LYS A 61 -22.94 17.71 0.88
C LYS A 61 -22.60 16.50 0.03
N GLN A 62 -21.77 15.61 0.55
CA GLN A 62 -21.41 14.34 -0.08
C GLN A 62 -21.51 13.21 0.93
N THR A 63 -21.86 12.02 0.45
CA THR A 63 -21.80 10.80 1.25
C THR A 63 -20.47 10.12 0.99
N VAL A 64 -19.79 9.72 2.05
CA VAL A 64 -18.55 8.94 2.01
C VAL A 64 -18.75 7.60 2.70
N HIS A 65 -18.01 6.58 2.28
CA HIS A 65 -18.00 5.28 2.93
C HIS A 65 -17.03 5.28 4.11
N THR A 66 -17.48 4.78 5.26
CA THR A 66 -16.70 4.78 6.51
C THR A 66 -16.30 3.37 6.95
N GLY A 67 -16.51 2.36 6.10
CA GLY A 67 -16.13 0.97 6.39
C GLY A 67 -16.78 0.47 7.68
N MET A 68 -15.97 -0.08 8.59
CA MET A 68 -16.41 -0.53 9.91
C MET A 68 -16.52 0.59 10.96
N ILE A 69 -16.33 1.87 10.59
CA ILE A 69 -16.40 3.00 11.53
C ILE A 69 -17.85 3.51 11.60
N PRO A 70 -18.63 3.19 12.65
CA PRO A 70 -20.01 3.62 12.73
C PRO A 70 -20.10 5.10 13.11
N GLY A 71 -20.89 5.86 12.35
CA GLY A 71 -21.22 7.24 12.72
C GLY A 71 -20.02 8.19 12.83
N ALA A 72 -19.01 8.00 11.97
CA ALA A 72 -17.81 8.86 11.94
C ALA A 72 -18.18 10.35 11.89
N ARG A 73 -17.56 11.16 12.77
CA ARG A 73 -17.77 12.61 12.84
C ARG A 73 -16.73 13.32 11.98
N ILE A 74 -17.08 13.67 10.76
CA ILE A 74 -16.11 14.19 9.78
C ILE A 74 -16.29 15.69 9.59
N SER A 75 -15.22 16.45 9.81
CA SER A 75 -15.15 17.89 9.62
C SER A 75 -14.06 18.25 8.61
N VAL A 76 -14.41 19.06 7.61
CA VAL A 76 -13.50 19.49 6.53
C VAL A 76 -13.29 21.01 6.62
N PRO A 77 -12.04 21.51 6.63
CA PRO A 77 -11.75 22.93 6.81
C PRO A 77 -12.18 23.76 5.61
N THR A 78 -12.61 25.00 5.83
CA THR A 78 -13.10 25.88 4.75
C THR A 78 -11.98 26.58 3.96
N GLY A 79 -10.73 26.50 4.42
CA GLY A 79 -9.56 27.22 3.91
C GLY A 79 -9.05 26.80 2.52
N GLY A 80 -9.57 25.71 1.95
CA GLY A 80 -9.27 25.24 0.60
C GLY A 80 -7.98 24.44 0.46
N ASN A 81 -6.99 24.65 1.33
CA ASN A 81 -5.81 23.78 1.46
C ASN A 81 -5.92 23.01 2.77
N ILE A 82 -5.70 21.69 2.73
CA ILE A 82 -5.69 20.86 3.94
C ILE A 82 -4.23 20.72 4.40
N ALA A 83 -3.96 21.13 5.64
CA ALA A 83 -2.63 21.06 6.23
C ALA A 83 -2.29 19.65 6.74
N ALA A 84 -3.29 18.93 7.24
CA ALA A 84 -3.15 17.60 7.80
C ALA A 84 -4.51 16.86 7.82
N GLU A 85 -4.46 15.56 8.05
CA GLU A 85 -5.61 14.75 8.43
C GLU A 85 -5.41 14.24 9.86
N VAL A 86 -6.40 14.41 10.72
CA VAL A 86 -6.39 13.92 12.11
C VAL A 86 -7.53 12.92 12.29
N VAL A 87 -7.19 11.71 12.70
CA VAL A 87 -8.17 10.73 13.18
C VAL A 87 -8.16 10.78 14.70
N LEU A 88 -9.19 11.41 15.27
CA LEU A 88 -9.34 11.57 16.70
C LEU A 88 -10.20 10.43 17.26
N ILE A 89 -9.67 9.68 18.21
CA ILE A 89 -10.34 8.53 18.84
C ILE A 89 -10.70 8.94 20.26
N SER A 90 -12.00 8.91 20.58
CA SER A 90 -12.48 9.26 21.93
C SER A 90 -12.05 8.26 22.99
N ASP A 91 -12.13 8.66 24.27
CA ASP A 91 -11.88 7.77 25.40
C ASP A 91 -13.06 6.80 25.66
N SER A 92 -12.95 5.98 26.71
CA SER A 92 -13.89 4.92 27.07
C SER A 92 -15.32 5.37 27.38
N ASP A 93 -15.51 6.65 27.73
CA ASP A 93 -16.84 7.24 27.93
C ASP A 93 -17.54 7.63 26.61
N GLY A 94 -16.83 7.51 25.49
CA GLY A 94 -17.32 7.89 24.17
C GLY A 94 -17.11 9.37 23.87
N TRP A 95 -17.41 9.74 22.63
CA TRP A 95 -17.20 11.10 22.14
C TRP A 95 -18.13 12.10 22.83
N ASN A 96 -17.55 13.15 23.41
CA ASN A 96 -18.23 14.19 24.15
C ASN A 96 -17.79 15.62 23.73
N ASP A 97 -18.13 16.63 24.54
CA ASP A 97 -17.87 18.04 24.24
C ASP A 97 -16.35 18.35 24.18
N ASP A 98 -15.51 17.64 24.93
CA ASP A 98 -14.06 17.86 24.94
C ASP A 98 -13.41 17.45 23.61
N GLU A 99 -13.85 16.34 23.00
CA GLU A 99 -13.41 15.97 21.64
C GLU A 99 -14.00 16.91 20.57
N ASP A 100 -15.19 17.46 20.76
CA ASP A 100 -15.74 18.49 19.86
C ASP A 100 -14.87 19.77 19.88
N ASP A 101 -14.39 20.19 21.06
CA ASP A 101 -13.50 21.35 21.22
C ASP A 101 -12.10 21.10 20.61
N LEU A 102 -11.54 19.89 20.77
CA LEU A 102 -10.30 19.51 20.08
C LEU A 102 -10.46 19.47 18.56
N ALA A 103 -11.53 18.85 18.07
CA ALA A 103 -11.81 18.79 16.64
C ALA A 103 -11.95 20.20 16.04
N ALA A 104 -12.63 21.12 16.73
CA ALA A 104 -12.72 22.51 16.32
C ALA A 104 -11.33 23.21 16.29
N THR A 105 -10.47 22.92 17.27
CA THR A 105 -9.10 23.46 17.32
C THR A 105 -8.27 23.02 16.11
N PHE A 106 -8.31 21.73 15.76
CA PHE A 106 -7.57 21.22 14.59
C PHE A 106 -8.16 21.72 13.28
N LEU A 107 -9.49 21.87 13.20
CA LEU A 107 -10.16 22.45 12.05
C LEU A 107 -9.75 23.91 11.80
N ASP A 108 -9.56 24.69 12.87
CA ASP A 108 -9.04 26.07 12.81
C ASP A 108 -7.56 26.13 12.38
N GLN A 109 -6.85 25.00 12.43
CA GLN A 109 -5.48 24.82 11.92
C GLN A 109 -5.45 24.20 10.51
N ASP A 110 -6.57 24.25 9.78
CA ASP A 110 -6.74 23.71 8.43
C ASP A 110 -6.56 22.18 8.34
N ALA A 111 -6.83 21.44 9.43
CA ALA A 111 -6.84 19.97 9.39
C ALA A 111 -8.24 19.43 9.08
N VAL A 112 -8.30 18.35 8.29
CA VAL A 112 -9.48 17.46 8.27
C VAL A 112 -9.49 16.69 9.58
N VAL A 113 -10.67 16.58 10.20
CA VAL A 113 -10.84 15.78 11.42
C VAL A 113 -11.85 14.67 11.17
N ILE A 114 -11.43 13.44 11.40
CA ILE A 114 -12.25 12.23 11.41
C ILE A 114 -12.38 11.76 12.85
N GLY A 115 -13.53 12.00 13.46
CA GLY A 115 -13.83 11.59 14.82
C GLY A 115 -14.40 10.19 14.91
N ILE A 116 -13.81 9.35 15.76
CA ILE A 116 -14.22 7.98 16.04
C ILE A 116 -14.72 7.89 17.48
N ASP A 117 -15.99 7.50 17.65
CA ASP A 117 -16.54 7.11 18.95
C ASP A 117 -16.04 5.72 19.33
N LEU A 118 -15.10 5.63 20.27
CA LEU A 118 -14.43 4.38 20.61
C LEU A 118 -15.40 3.27 21.06
N PRO A 119 -16.37 3.50 21.97
CA PRO A 119 -17.30 2.45 22.39
C PRO A 119 -18.11 1.88 21.23
N SER A 120 -18.63 2.73 20.35
CA SER A 120 -19.38 2.29 19.17
C SER A 120 -18.50 1.55 18.18
N TYR A 121 -17.29 2.04 17.94
CA TYR A 121 -16.36 1.42 17.01
C TYR A 121 -15.91 0.04 17.48
N LEU A 122 -15.52 -0.11 18.75
CA LEU A 122 -15.17 -1.42 19.31
C LEU A 122 -16.35 -2.40 19.24
N ALA A 123 -17.57 -1.93 19.51
CA ALA A 123 -18.77 -2.77 19.39
C ALA A 123 -19.05 -3.21 17.94
N GLU A 124 -18.66 -2.42 16.95
CA GLU A 124 -18.77 -2.76 15.54
C GLU A 124 -17.72 -3.79 15.12
N LEU A 125 -16.45 -3.58 15.51
CA LEU A 125 -15.35 -4.50 15.23
C LEU A 125 -15.60 -5.92 15.78
N GLU A 126 -16.27 -6.04 16.93
CA GLU A 126 -16.65 -7.34 17.50
C GLU A 126 -17.62 -8.15 16.62
N LYS A 127 -18.34 -7.49 15.70
CA LYS A 127 -19.29 -8.14 14.80
C LYS A 127 -18.63 -8.71 13.55
N ALA A 128 -17.35 -8.37 13.29
CA ALA A 128 -16.63 -8.86 12.12
C ALA A 128 -16.72 -10.39 12.01
N GLY A 129 -16.99 -10.88 10.80
CA GLY A 129 -17.06 -12.32 10.52
C GLY A 129 -15.69 -13.00 10.56
N ASP A 130 -14.64 -12.26 10.24
CA ASP A 130 -13.27 -12.76 10.15
C ASP A 130 -12.65 -13.04 11.53
N ASP A 131 -11.56 -13.83 11.52
CA ASP A 131 -10.84 -14.21 12.74
C ASP A 131 -10.12 -13.01 13.40
N CYS A 132 -9.74 -12.02 12.60
CA CYS A 132 -9.11 -10.78 13.03
C CYS A 132 -9.72 -9.57 12.30
N VAL A 133 -9.48 -8.36 12.81
CA VAL A 133 -9.85 -7.09 12.17
C VAL A 133 -8.59 -6.30 11.78
N TYR A 134 -8.64 -5.66 10.62
CA TYR A 134 -7.59 -4.79 10.11
C TYR A 134 -8.11 -3.36 10.04
N LEU A 135 -7.69 -2.50 10.98
CA LEU A 135 -8.32 -1.17 11.15
C LEU A 135 -7.73 -0.13 10.19
N VAL A 136 -6.50 -0.34 9.73
CA VAL A 136 -5.76 0.65 8.94
C VAL A 136 -6.42 0.88 7.57
N SER A 137 -7.00 -0.15 6.95
CA SER A 137 -7.65 -0.01 5.64
C SER A 137 -8.83 0.96 5.67
N ASP A 138 -9.68 0.88 6.70
CA ASP A 138 -10.85 1.76 6.80
C ASP A 138 -10.44 3.21 7.07
N ILE A 139 -9.41 3.40 7.89
CA ILE A 139 -8.83 4.72 8.17
C ILE A 139 -8.24 5.32 6.89
N GLU A 140 -7.39 4.58 6.18
CA GLU A 140 -6.74 5.02 4.95
C GLU A 140 -7.78 5.34 3.86
N ALA A 141 -8.73 4.43 3.63
CA ALA A 141 -9.75 4.60 2.59
C ALA A 141 -10.66 5.79 2.89
N LEU A 142 -11.10 5.94 4.15
CA LEU A 142 -11.94 7.07 4.55
C LEU A 142 -11.21 8.41 4.39
N GLY A 143 -9.96 8.50 4.85
CA GLY A 143 -9.13 9.70 4.71
C GLY A 143 -8.97 10.12 3.25
N GLN A 144 -8.62 9.16 2.40
CA GLN A 144 -8.50 9.38 0.96
C GLN A 144 -9.82 9.82 0.31
N GLU A 145 -10.95 9.19 0.66
CA GLU A 145 -12.26 9.57 0.13
C GLU A 145 -12.65 10.99 0.55
N VAL A 146 -12.43 11.36 1.81
CA VAL A 146 -12.70 12.71 2.34
C VAL A 146 -11.82 13.76 1.66
N GLN A 147 -10.51 13.52 1.54
CA GLN A 147 -9.60 14.46 0.88
C GLN A 147 -9.89 14.59 -0.63
N ARG A 148 -10.34 13.52 -1.30
CA ARG A 148 -10.85 13.59 -2.68
C ARG A 148 -12.11 14.42 -2.79
N ALA A 149 -13.06 14.20 -1.91
CA ALA A 149 -14.31 14.97 -1.87
C ALA A 149 -14.02 16.47 -1.64
N ALA A 150 -13.06 16.77 -0.75
CA ALA A 150 -12.58 18.12 -0.48
C ALA A 150 -11.81 18.77 -1.64
N LYS A 151 -11.43 17.97 -2.65
CA LYS A 151 -10.59 18.39 -3.80
C LYS A 151 -9.23 18.92 -3.35
N ASP A 152 -8.62 18.27 -2.37
CA ASP A 152 -7.26 18.62 -1.97
C ASP A 152 -6.26 18.34 -3.09
N ASP A 153 -5.28 19.23 -3.23
CA ASP A 153 -4.23 19.12 -4.24
C ASP A 153 -3.09 18.19 -3.79
N SER A 154 -2.99 17.95 -2.49
CA SER A 154 -2.07 17.01 -1.84
C SER A 154 -2.82 15.89 -1.13
N LEU A 155 -2.12 14.79 -0.83
CA LEU A 155 -2.61 13.80 0.13
C LEU A 155 -1.81 13.94 1.43
N SER A 156 -2.52 14.23 2.51
CA SER A 156 -2.04 14.13 3.87
C SER A 156 -2.26 12.71 4.39
N LEU A 157 -1.25 12.12 5.03
CA LEU A 157 -1.45 10.84 5.74
C LEU A 157 -2.08 11.14 7.12
N PRO A 158 -2.83 10.22 7.73
CA PRO A 158 -3.53 10.49 8.97
C PRO A 158 -2.58 10.61 10.16
N ILE A 159 -2.86 11.53 11.07
CA ILE A 159 -2.33 11.56 12.44
C ILE A 159 -3.37 10.84 13.31
N LEU A 160 -3.00 9.70 13.89
CA LEU A 160 -3.86 8.98 14.83
C LEU A 160 -3.68 9.56 16.23
N ALA A 161 -4.76 10.01 16.85
CA ALA A 161 -4.70 10.73 18.12
C ALA A 161 -5.77 10.22 19.10
N GLY A 162 -5.42 10.10 20.39
CA GLY A 162 -6.39 9.78 21.42
C GLY A 162 -5.85 9.91 22.85
N ILE A 163 -6.77 9.95 23.81
CA ILE A 163 -6.50 9.95 25.25
C ILE A 163 -6.96 8.61 25.85
N GLY A 164 -6.31 8.13 26.91
CA GLY A 164 -6.82 6.99 27.68
C GLY A 164 -6.97 5.72 26.84
N ALA A 165 -8.18 5.16 26.81
CA ALA A 165 -8.51 4.00 25.99
C ALA A 165 -8.40 4.29 24.48
N GLY A 166 -8.70 5.51 24.04
CA GLY A 166 -8.53 5.97 22.66
C GLY A 166 -7.06 6.00 22.26
N GLY A 167 -6.20 6.55 23.14
CA GLY A 167 -4.75 6.52 22.98
C GLY A 167 -4.18 5.09 22.96
N SER A 168 -4.78 4.18 23.74
CA SER A 168 -4.41 2.76 23.74
C SER A 168 -4.75 2.07 22.41
N LEU A 169 -5.89 2.41 21.79
CA LEU A 169 -6.25 1.91 20.47
C LEU A 169 -5.31 2.48 19.40
N ALA A 170 -5.01 3.79 19.45
CA ALA A 170 -4.05 4.42 18.54
C ALA A 170 -2.69 3.71 18.56
N LEU A 171 -2.14 3.44 19.76
CA LEU A 171 -0.89 2.68 19.88
C LEU A 171 -1.02 1.21 19.43
N SER A 172 -2.19 0.59 19.61
CA SER A 172 -2.40 -0.80 19.15
C SER A 172 -2.46 -0.90 17.63
N ILE A 173 -2.87 0.17 16.93
CA ILE A 173 -2.89 0.22 15.46
C ILE A 173 -1.46 0.16 14.88
N LEU A 174 -0.43 0.64 15.60
CA LEU A 174 0.98 0.49 15.20
C LEU A 174 1.36 -0.97 14.89
N ALA A 175 0.74 -1.93 15.57
CA ALA A 175 1.02 -3.35 15.38
C ALA A 175 0.69 -3.85 13.97
N GLN A 176 -0.26 -3.21 13.27
CA GLN A 176 -0.72 -3.62 11.94
C GLN A 176 -0.44 -2.55 10.87
N THR A 177 0.21 -1.44 11.23
CA THR A 177 0.38 -0.29 10.32
C THR A 177 1.51 -0.57 9.35
N PRO A 178 1.27 -0.56 8.02
CA PRO A 178 2.33 -0.59 7.03
C PRO A 178 3.15 0.70 7.03
N ASP A 179 4.36 0.65 6.49
CA ASP A 179 5.20 1.85 6.37
C ASP A 179 4.49 2.89 5.48
N ASN A 180 4.65 4.18 5.81
CA ASN A 180 4.14 5.29 5.00
C ASN A 180 2.61 5.28 4.77
N THR A 181 1.84 4.71 5.71
CA THR A 181 0.36 4.77 5.71
C THR A 181 -0.19 5.77 6.73
N ILE A 182 0.47 5.90 7.89
CA ILE A 182 0.12 6.83 8.97
C ILE A 182 1.24 7.86 9.11
N GLN A 183 0.89 9.13 9.27
CA GLN A 183 1.87 10.20 9.43
C GLN A 183 2.54 10.15 10.80
N ALA A 184 1.73 9.98 11.84
CA ALA A 184 2.18 9.92 13.23
C ALA A 184 1.08 9.33 14.13
N THR A 185 1.50 8.78 15.25
CA THR A 185 0.62 8.34 16.34
C THR A 185 0.86 9.17 17.58
N VAL A 186 -0.18 9.75 18.17
CA VAL A 186 -0.12 10.54 19.41
C VAL A 186 -1.07 9.96 20.44
N ALA A 187 -0.55 9.57 21.59
CA ALA A 187 -1.35 9.07 22.71
C ALA A 187 -1.04 9.85 23.99
N VAL A 188 -2.08 10.34 24.67
CA VAL A 188 -1.94 10.94 26.00
C VAL A 188 -2.56 10.00 27.02
N ASP A 189 -1.80 9.69 28.08
CA ASP A 189 -2.19 8.77 29.14
C ASP A 189 -2.81 7.46 28.64
N PRO A 190 -2.20 6.75 27.66
CA PRO A 190 -2.76 5.49 27.19
C PRO A 190 -2.88 4.51 28.35
N GLU A 191 -4.03 3.84 28.44
CA GLU A 191 -4.25 2.74 29.36
C GLU A 191 -3.46 1.47 28.98
N GLY A 192 -3.38 0.52 29.91
CA GLY A 192 -2.82 -0.79 29.61
C GLY A 192 -3.78 -1.64 28.76
N GLY A 193 -3.45 -1.84 27.48
CA GLY A 193 -4.17 -2.69 26.53
C GLY A 193 -5.57 -2.19 26.15
N ILE A 194 -6.18 -2.82 25.13
CA ILE A 194 -7.51 -2.48 24.61
C ILE A 194 -8.57 -3.50 25.02
N THR A 195 -9.84 -3.09 25.06
CA THR A 195 -10.96 -3.96 25.45
C THR A 195 -11.53 -4.80 24.30
N LEU A 196 -11.03 -4.60 23.08
CA LEU A 196 -11.38 -5.41 21.91
C LEU A 196 -10.93 -6.86 22.12
N LYS A 197 -11.86 -7.80 21.98
CA LYS A 197 -11.60 -9.23 22.09
C LYS A 197 -11.22 -9.85 20.76
N LYS A 198 -11.79 -9.33 19.67
CA LYS A 198 -11.39 -9.69 18.31
C LYS A 198 -9.90 -9.37 18.13
N ASP A 199 -9.17 -10.29 17.51
CA ASP A 199 -7.73 -10.10 17.28
C ASP A 199 -7.49 -9.04 16.22
N LEU A 200 -6.37 -8.32 16.30
CA LEU A 200 -5.88 -7.48 15.21
C LEU A 200 -5.17 -8.36 14.17
N CYS A 201 -5.33 -8.03 12.89
CA CYS A 201 -4.61 -8.71 11.81
C CYS A 201 -3.15 -8.23 11.79
N THR A 202 -2.30 -8.86 12.62
CA THR A 202 -0.89 -8.50 12.80
C THR A 202 -0.05 -9.72 13.15
N GLY A 203 1.24 -9.68 12.79
CA GLY A 203 2.24 -10.63 13.29
C GLY A 203 2.74 -10.33 14.72
N ALA A 204 2.36 -9.18 15.29
CA ALA A 204 2.78 -8.74 16.61
C ALA A 204 2.23 -9.66 17.71
N LYS A 205 2.99 -9.76 18.81
CA LYS A 205 2.60 -10.59 19.94
C LYS A 205 1.40 -9.98 20.68
N ARG A 206 0.36 -10.78 20.90
CA ARG A 206 -0.81 -10.45 21.73
C ARG A 206 -0.74 -11.14 23.09
N GLU A 207 -1.07 -10.42 24.16
CA GLU A 207 -1.26 -10.97 25.51
C GLU A 207 -2.54 -10.46 26.17
N ASP A 208 -3.37 -11.37 26.69
CA ASP A 208 -4.56 -10.99 27.47
C ASP A 208 -4.22 -10.80 28.95
N ARG A 209 -4.51 -9.62 29.50
CA ARG A 209 -4.37 -9.33 30.94
C ARG A 209 -5.58 -8.55 31.43
N HIS A 210 -6.19 -9.01 32.52
CA HIS A 210 -7.34 -8.34 33.16
C HIS A 210 -8.51 -8.04 32.20
N GLY A 211 -8.71 -8.87 31.17
CA GLY A 211 -9.77 -8.68 30.17
C GLY A 211 -9.45 -7.66 29.08
N ARG A 212 -8.17 -7.29 28.92
CA ARG A 212 -7.66 -6.40 27.87
C ARG A 212 -6.58 -7.08 27.06
N ALA A 213 -6.53 -6.80 25.77
CA ALA A 213 -5.52 -7.26 24.84
C ALA A 213 -4.35 -6.26 24.78
N TYR A 214 -3.14 -6.75 25.07
CA TYR A 214 -1.89 -6.01 24.96
C TYR A 214 -1.17 -6.46 23.70
N TYR A 215 -0.99 -5.55 22.76
CA TYR A 215 -0.21 -5.79 21.54
C TYR A 215 1.21 -5.29 21.72
N GLY A 216 2.19 -6.06 21.24
CA GLY A 216 3.55 -5.60 20.98
C GLY A 216 3.65 -4.94 19.61
N LEU A 217 4.88 -4.80 19.12
CA LEU A 217 5.17 -4.37 17.75
C LEU A 217 5.61 -5.58 16.91
N GLU A 218 5.57 -5.43 15.59
CA GLU A 218 6.23 -6.38 14.69
C GLU A 218 7.76 -6.22 14.76
N ASP A 219 8.50 -7.27 14.36
CA ASP A 219 9.98 -7.28 14.35
C ASP A 219 10.55 -6.46 13.17
N ARG A 220 10.25 -5.16 13.17
CA ARG A 220 10.61 -4.18 12.14
C ARG A 220 10.80 -2.80 12.77
N ALA A 221 11.33 -1.86 12.00
CA ALA A 221 11.38 -0.46 12.42
C ALA A 221 9.95 0.08 12.62
N LEU A 222 9.78 1.05 13.52
CA LEU A 222 8.47 1.65 13.77
C LEU A 222 7.90 2.25 12.46
N PRO A 223 6.65 1.92 12.08
CA PRO A 223 6.06 2.32 10.80
C PRO A 223 5.84 3.83 10.66
N ASP A 224 5.54 4.47 11.77
CA ASP A 224 5.31 5.91 11.89
C ASP A 224 5.85 6.44 13.23
N PRO A 225 6.27 7.71 13.32
CA PRO A 225 6.66 8.32 14.58
C PRO A 225 5.53 8.26 15.62
N ALA A 226 5.82 7.73 16.81
CA ALA A 226 4.88 7.68 17.91
C ALA A 226 5.30 8.61 19.05
N THR A 227 4.38 9.45 19.52
CA THR A 227 4.57 10.30 20.71
C THR A 227 3.60 9.86 21.79
N VAL A 228 4.12 9.56 22.98
CA VAL A 228 3.33 9.27 24.17
C VAL A 228 3.59 10.32 25.23
N ILE A 229 2.54 10.95 25.73
CA ILE A 229 2.63 11.96 26.77
C ILE A 229 1.95 11.42 28.02
N PHE A 230 2.64 11.47 29.14
CA PHE A 230 2.09 11.13 30.44
C PHE A 230 1.89 12.37 31.30
N THR A 231 0.67 12.55 31.79
CA THR A 231 0.31 13.48 32.84
C THR A 231 0.56 12.86 34.23
N PRO A 232 0.39 13.63 35.32
CA PRO A 232 0.41 13.09 36.67
C PRO A 232 -0.66 12.01 36.96
N ASP A 233 -1.76 11.98 36.18
CA ASP A 233 -2.90 11.07 36.38
C ASP A 233 -2.78 9.76 35.57
N ALA A 234 -1.76 9.64 34.73
CA ALA A 234 -1.47 8.47 33.91
C ALA A 234 -1.51 7.13 34.68
N ASP A 235 -2.25 6.16 34.15
CA ASP A 235 -2.32 4.82 34.71
C ASP A 235 -0.98 4.08 34.68
N LYS A 236 -0.73 3.30 35.73
CA LYS A 236 0.53 2.56 35.89
C LYS A 236 0.66 1.41 34.88
N GLU A 237 -0.42 0.70 34.55
CA GLU A 237 -0.35 -0.38 33.56
C GLU A 237 -0.12 0.17 32.15
N GLY A 238 -0.73 1.32 31.84
CA GLY A 238 -0.43 2.10 30.63
C GLY A 238 1.05 2.45 30.49
N ARG A 239 1.63 3.05 31.53
CA ARG A 239 3.08 3.36 31.59
C ARG A 239 3.95 2.12 31.38
N ASN A 240 3.59 0.99 32.00
CA ASN A 240 4.35 -0.26 31.85
C ASN A 240 4.25 -0.82 30.42
N HIS A 241 3.09 -0.70 29.77
CA HIS A 241 2.90 -1.19 28.40
C HIS A 241 3.71 -0.35 27.41
N VAL A 242 3.64 0.97 27.50
CA VAL A 242 4.43 1.88 26.65
C VAL A 242 5.93 1.64 26.83
N ALA A 243 6.41 1.45 28.07
CA ALA A 243 7.79 1.10 28.32
C ALA A 243 8.19 -0.22 27.63
N ALA A 244 7.30 -1.23 27.63
CA ALA A 244 7.55 -2.49 26.94
C ALA A 244 7.54 -2.37 25.40
N LEU A 245 6.81 -1.40 24.84
CA LEU A 245 6.86 -1.09 23.41
C LEU A 245 8.18 -0.39 23.04
N ALA A 246 8.59 0.59 23.86
CA ALA A 246 9.86 1.31 23.66
C ALA A 246 11.10 0.41 23.85
N ASP A 247 10.99 -0.67 24.64
CA ASP A 247 12.03 -1.70 24.74
C ASP A 247 12.11 -2.60 23.47
N GLN A 248 11.07 -2.66 22.64
CA GLN A 248 11.02 -3.47 21.42
C GLN A 248 11.56 -2.71 20.20
N ALA A 249 11.23 -1.43 20.07
CA ALA A 249 11.66 -0.60 18.95
C ALA A 249 12.05 0.81 19.41
N ASP A 250 13.16 1.31 18.84
CA ASP A 250 13.52 2.72 18.95
C ASP A 250 12.49 3.59 18.21
N GLY A 251 12.27 4.82 18.69
CA GLY A 251 11.48 5.83 17.98
C GLY A 251 10.17 6.25 18.64
N ILE A 252 9.76 5.60 19.74
CA ILE A 252 8.66 6.09 20.58
C ILE A 252 9.18 7.23 21.46
N ASP A 253 8.69 8.45 21.22
CA ASP A 253 9.00 9.63 22.02
C ASP A 253 8.10 9.69 23.26
N ILE A 254 8.65 9.36 24.42
CA ILE A 254 7.92 9.36 25.69
C ILE A 254 8.21 10.66 26.44
N ARG A 255 7.17 11.42 26.73
CA ARG A 255 7.21 12.71 27.41
C ARG A 255 6.45 12.65 28.74
N GLU A 256 6.95 13.36 29.74
CA GLU A 256 6.27 13.59 31.02
C GLU A 256 5.93 15.06 31.12
N THR A 257 4.74 15.39 31.63
CA THR A 257 4.34 16.77 31.93
C THR A 257 3.87 16.89 33.37
N ASP A 258 4.00 18.10 33.92
CA ASP A 258 3.42 18.47 35.23
C ASP A 258 1.98 18.98 35.10
N ASP A 259 1.48 19.14 33.86
CA ASP A 259 0.12 19.53 33.54
C ASP A 259 -0.82 18.31 33.59
N ASP A 260 -1.93 18.42 34.31
CA ASP A 260 -2.93 17.36 34.47
C ASP A 260 -4.04 17.38 33.39
N ASP A 261 -4.04 18.39 32.51
CA ASP A 261 -5.00 18.47 31.42
C ASP A 261 -4.55 17.68 30.17
N ALA A 262 -4.96 16.41 30.11
CA ALA A 262 -4.67 15.51 29.00
C ALA A 262 -5.18 16.02 27.63
N PHE A 263 -6.33 16.70 27.58
CA PHE A 263 -6.88 17.26 26.35
C PHE A 263 -6.02 18.41 25.83
N SER A 264 -5.59 19.31 26.73
CA SER A 264 -4.63 20.36 26.38
C SER A 264 -3.31 19.79 25.85
N GLN A 265 -2.79 18.72 26.45
CA GLN A 265 -1.56 18.07 25.98
C GLN A 265 -1.73 17.43 24.59
N LEU A 266 -2.86 16.75 24.33
CA LEU A 266 -3.13 16.17 23.02
C LEU A 266 -3.24 17.26 21.96
N GLY A 267 -3.97 18.35 22.27
CA GLY A 267 -4.14 19.50 21.39
C GLY A 267 -2.80 20.14 20.99
N LEU A 268 -1.89 20.34 21.95
CA LEU A 268 -0.55 20.87 21.67
C LEU A 268 0.27 19.93 20.80
N ALA A 269 0.30 18.64 21.13
CA ALA A 269 1.12 17.67 20.42
C ALA A 269 0.66 17.45 18.98
N VAL A 270 -0.65 17.36 18.74
CA VAL A 270 -1.21 17.25 17.39
C VAL A 270 -1.07 18.59 16.65
N GLY A 271 -1.30 19.73 17.31
CA GLY A 271 -1.11 21.05 16.72
C GLY A 271 0.31 21.28 16.20
N ASP A 272 1.33 20.85 16.96
CA ASP A 272 2.73 20.91 16.53
C ASP A 272 2.99 20.07 15.27
N LEU A 273 2.33 18.92 15.12
CA LEU A 273 2.44 18.07 13.92
C LEU A 273 1.74 18.69 12.71
N ILE A 274 0.58 19.33 12.91
CA ILE A 274 -0.14 20.05 11.85
C ILE A 274 0.72 21.22 11.35
N GLU A 275 1.34 21.99 12.25
CA GLU A 275 2.25 23.07 11.86
C GLU A 275 3.44 22.55 11.04
N GLN A 276 4.08 21.48 11.51
CA GLN A 276 5.20 20.83 10.82
C GLN A 276 4.82 20.29 9.43
N ALA A 277 3.59 19.78 9.25
CA ALA A 277 3.12 19.24 7.97
C ALA A 277 3.09 20.30 6.86
N THR A 278 2.97 21.58 7.21
CA THR A 278 2.98 22.70 6.25
C THR A 278 4.39 23.15 5.83
N GLU A 279 5.43 22.65 6.49
CA GLU A 279 6.81 23.03 6.19
C GLU A 279 7.31 22.31 4.92
N THR A 280 7.92 23.09 4.02
CA THR A 280 8.57 22.52 2.83
C THR A 280 9.97 22.03 3.17
N ASP A 281 10.22 20.73 3.05
CA ASP A 281 11.57 20.19 3.18
C ASP A 281 12.47 20.69 2.02
N PRO A 282 13.52 21.49 2.31
CA PRO A 282 14.47 21.94 1.29
C PRO A 282 15.29 20.80 0.67
N ASP A 283 15.37 19.64 1.34
CA ASP A 283 16.03 18.45 0.84
C ASP A 283 15.25 17.71 -0.23
N THR A 284 13.93 17.70 -0.15
CA THR A 284 13.05 17.11 -1.17
C THR A 284 12.52 18.13 -2.17
N ALA A 285 12.73 19.43 -1.93
CA ALA A 285 12.15 20.52 -2.71
C ALA A 285 10.61 20.47 -2.74
N GLY A 286 9.98 19.97 -1.67
CA GLY A 286 8.53 19.83 -1.55
C GLY A 286 7.93 18.65 -2.31
N LEU A 287 8.76 17.72 -2.81
CA LEU A 287 8.30 16.46 -3.39
C LEU A 287 8.17 15.38 -2.29
N PRO A 288 7.22 14.44 -2.40
CA PRO A 288 7.08 13.34 -1.44
C PRO A 288 8.16 12.28 -1.72
N LEU A 289 9.37 12.53 -1.21
CA LEU A 289 10.55 11.71 -1.44
C LEU A 289 11.06 11.08 -0.14
N THR A 290 11.46 9.81 -0.24
CA THR A 290 12.26 9.13 0.79
C THR A 290 13.72 9.10 0.36
N ILE A 291 14.59 9.73 1.13
CA ILE A 291 16.04 9.77 0.84
C ILE A 291 16.74 8.70 1.67
N LEU A 292 17.23 7.65 1.00
CA LEU A 292 17.99 6.56 1.61
C LEU A 292 19.49 6.79 1.36
N ASP A 293 20.11 7.51 2.30
CA ASP A 293 21.55 7.79 2.24
C ASP A 293 22.37 6.51 2.35
N ALA A 294 23.37 6.37 1.47
CA ALA A 294 24.36 5.31 1.55
C ALA A 294 25.73 5.86 1.14
N LYS A 295 26.81 5.24 1.64
CA LYS A 295 28.14 5.49 1.08
C LYS A 295 28.23 4.75 -0.26
N PRO A 296 28.39 5.44 -1.40
CA PRO A 296 28.32 4.78 -2.69
C PRO A 296 29.43 3.72 -2.86
N THR A 297 29.03 2.47 -3.09
CA THR A 297 29.91 1.35 -3.49
C THR A 297 30.00 1.23 -5.01
N ARG A 298 29.05 1.86 -5.71
CA ARG A 298 28.96 2.00 -7.16
C ARG A 298 28.91 3.48 -7.50
N ASP A 299 29.32 3.81 -8.71
CA ASP A 299 29.23 5.17 -9.26
C ASP A 299 27.82 5.48 -9.76
N THR A 300 26.81 5.15 -8.96
CA THR A 300 25.38 5.17 -9.34
C THR A 300 24.51 5.59 -8.17
N LEU A 301 23.42 6.30 -8.45
CA LEU A 301 22.25 6.42 -7.56
C LEU A 301 21.04 5.71 -8.17
N ALA A 302 20.14 5.23 -7.33
CA ALA A 302 18.82 4.75 -7.75
C ALA A 302 17.74 5.82 -7.51
N ILE A 303 16.83 5.98 -8.47
CA ILE A 303 15.55 6.69 -8.28
C ILE A 303 14.44 5.69 -8.57
N ILE A 304 13.55 5.49 -7.61
CA ILE A 304 12.47 4.51 -7.66
C ILE A 304 11.15 5.26 -7.61
N TYR A 305 10.28 5.05 -8.60
CA TYR A 305 8.88 5.45 -8.55
C TYR A 305 8.05 4.26 -8.08
N SER A 306 7.35 4.42 -6.96
CA SER A 306 6.57 3.35 -6.36
C SER A 306 5.34 2.96 -7.17
N GLY A 307 4.67 1.88 -6.76
CA GLY A 307 3.29 1.60 -7.12
C GLY A 307 2.32 2.69 -6.64
N ASP A 308 1.05 2.55 -7.02
CA ASP A 308 -0.03 3.48 -6.69
C ASP A 308 -0.46 3.45 -5.21
N GLY A 309 -0.04 2.44 -4.45
CA GLY A 309 -0.16 2.38 -3.00
C GLY A 309 0.87 3.23 -2.24
N GLY A 310 1.82 3.87 -2.93
CA GLY A 310 2.84 4.74 -2.34
C GLY A 310 4.14 4.03 -1.95
N TRP A 311 5.03 4.73 -1.23
CA TRP A 311 6.37 4.24 -0.86
C TRP A 311 6.32 3.22 0.29
N ARG A 312 5.82 2.02 0.02
CA ARG A 312 5.68 0.92 0.97
C ARG A 312 6.00 -0.45 0.36
N ASP A 313 6.07 -1.47 1.20
CA ASP A 313 6.25 -2.88 0.83
C ASP A 313 7.43 -3.10 -0.15
N LEU A 314 7.14 -3.55 -1.38
CA LEU A 314 8.12 -3.86 -2.43
C LEU A 314 9.11 -2.73 -2.68
N ASP A 315 8.61 -1.52 -2.93
CA ASP A 315 9.44 -0.40 -3.36
C ASP A 315 10.42 0.02 -2.28
N LYS A 316 9.90 0.07 -1.05
CA LYS A 316 10.68 0.41 0.13
C LYS A 316 11.70 -0.67 0.45
N GLU A 317 11.32 -1.94 0.44
CA GLU A 317 12.24 -3.03 0.78
C GLU A 317 13.39 -3.12 -0.24
N ILE A 318 13.11 -2.96 -1.54
CA ILE A 318 14.15 -2.86 -2.57
C ILE A 318 15.08 -1.68 -2.28
N GLY A 319 14.51 -0.51 -1.94
CA GLY A 319 15.27 0.67 -1.54
C GLY A 319 16.19 0.42 -0.34
N ASP A 320 15.67 -0.23 0.71
CA ASP A 320 16.41 -0.58 1.93
C ASP A 320 17.54 -1.58 1.64
N ILE A 321 17.31 -2.55 0.77
CA ILE A 321 18.34 -3.49 0.30
C ILE A 321 19.44 -2.73 -0.45
N PHE A 322 19.08 -1.85 -1.38
CA PHE A 322 20.04 -1.03 -2.11
C PHE A 322 20.88 -0.15 -1.19
N GLN A 323 20.24 0.51 -0.21
CA GLN A 323 20.93 1.32 0.78
C GLN A 323 21.97 0.50 1.55
N LYS A 324 21.58 -0.69 2.04
CA LYS A 324 22.48 -1.62 2.74
C LYS A 324 23.65 -2.09 1.87
N GLU A 325 23.44 -2.22 0.56
CA GLU A 325 24.49 -2.57 -0.42
C GLU A 325 25.35 -1.38 -0.90
N GLY A 326 25.09 -0.18 -0.38
CA GLY A 326 25.86 1.01 -0.75
C GLY A 326 25.42 1.64 -2.07
N LEU A 327 24.19 1.43 -2.51
CA LEU A 327 23.56 2.17 -3.60
C LEU A 327 22.63 3.22 -2.98
N PRO A 328 22.99 4.52 -3.00
CA PRO A 328 22.09 5.55 -2.47
C PRO A 328 20.82 5.60 -3.32
N THR A 329 19.68 5.74 -2.65
CA THR A 329 18.36 5.62 -3.28
C THR A 329 17.48 6.82 -2.93
N VAL A 330 16.71 7.27 -3.91
CA VAL A 330 15.60 8.21 -3.72
C VAL A 330 14.32 7.49 -4.13
N GLY A 331 13.42 7.28 -3.17
CA GLY A 331 12.08 6.79 -3.42
C GLY A 331 11.12 7.95 -3.69
N VAL A 332 10.31 7.84 -4.72
CA VAL A 332 9.20 8.75 -5.03
C VAL A 332 7.92 8.04 -4.62
N ASP A 333 7.19 8.60 -3.68
CA ASP A 333 5.87 8.14 -3.30
C ASP A 333 4.87 8.54 -4.39
N SER A 334 4.55 7.58 -5.28
CA SER A 334 3.67 7.82 -6.41
C SER A 334 2.23 8.13 -5.99
N LEU A 335 1.76 7.61 -4.85
CA LEU A 335 0.42 7.94 -4.35
C LEU A 335 0.32 9.44 -4.08
N ARG A 336 1.24 9.98 -3.29
CA ARG A 336 1.21 11.41 -2.93
C ARG A 336 1.60 12.30 -4.11
N TYR A 337 2.57 11.89 -4.93
CA TYR A 337 3.02 12.68 -6.07
C TYR A 337 1.94 12.79 -7.17
N PHE A 338 1.23 11.70 -7.44
CA PHE A 338 0.17 11.62 -8.46
C PHE A 338 -1.23 11.69 -7.83
N TRP A 339 -1.35 12.25 -6.62
CA TRP A 339 -2.65 12.52 -6.02
C TRP A 339 -3.45 13.42 -6.97
N THR A 340 -2.87 14.52 -7.42
CA THR A 340 -3.43 15.27 -8.55
C THR A 340 -2.84 14.83 -9.87
N LYS A 341 -3.58 15.06 -10.96
CA LYS A 341 -3.12 14.72 -12.30
C LYS A 341 -1.84 15.47 -12.64
N GLN A 342 -0.80 14.73 -12.97
CA GLN A 342 0.48 15.26 -13.43
C GLN A 342 0.58 15.23 -14.96
N THR A 343 1.53 15.98 -15.51
CA THR A 343 1.90 15.85 -16.93
C THR A 343 3.25 15.16 -17.07
N PRO A 344 3.48 14.41 -18.15
CA PRO A 344 4.80 13.82 -18.44
C PRO A 344 5.94 14.85 -18.43
N GLU A 345 5.68 16.10 -18.85
CA GLU A 345 6.66 17.19 -18.83
C GLU A 345 7.01 17.62 -17.39
N LYS A 346 6.03 17.67 -16.49
CA LYS A 346 6.27 17.97 -15.07
C LYS A 346 7.08 16.85 -14.42
N VAL A 347 6.71 15.59 -14.65
CA VAL A 347 7.45 14.42 -14.15
C VAL A 347 8.90 14.43 -14.63
N ALA A 348 9.14 14.69 -15.92
CA ALA A 348 10.49 14.79 -16.46
C ALA A 348 11.30 15.97 -15.89
N SER A 349 10.66 17.11 -15.64
CA SER A 349 11.29 18.27 -15.01
C SER A 349 11.71 17.97 -13.57
N ASP A 350 10.83 17.34 -12.78
CA ASP A 350 11.14 16.97 -11.39
C ASP A 350 12.21 15.88 -11.34
N LEU A 351 12.13 14.88 -12.23
CA LEU A 351 13.16 13.86 -12.37
C LEU A 351 14.51 14.46 -12.76
N THR A 352 14.54 15.48 -13.63
CA THR A 352 15.76 16.23 -13.96
C THR A 352 16.35 16.88 -12.70
N GLY A 353 15.52 17.54 -11.89
CA GLY A 353 15.93 18.13 -10.62
C GLY A 353 16.48 17.11 -9.62
N MET A 354 15.82 15.95 -9.50
CA MET A 354 16.27 14.83 -8.66
C MET A 354 17.63 14.31 -9.13
N ILE A 355 17.77 14.00 -10.42
CA ILE A 355 19.03 13.51 -11.00
C ILE A 355 20.18 14.47 -10.69
N ASP A 356 19.99 15.76 -10.95
CA ASP A 356 21.04 16.76 -10.78
C ASP A 356 21.42 16.96 -9.30
N ARG A 357 20.40 17.06 -8.43
CA ARG A 357 20.60 17.24 -6.98
C ARG A 357 21.34 16.07 -6.38
N PHE A 358 20.86 14.87 -6.64
CA PHE A 358 21.26 13.68 -5.90
C PHE A 358 22.56 13.06 -6.43
N ARG A 359 22.84 13.17 -7.74
CA ARG A 359 24.18 12.86 -8.27
C ARG A 359 25.24 13.73 -7.61
N LYS A 360 24.93 15.02 -7.41
CA LYS A 360 25.81 15.95 -6.71
C LYS A 360 25.94 15.63 -5.21
N ARG A 361 24.85 15.29 -4.51
CA ARG A 361 24.86 14.91 -3.08
C ARG A 361 25.83 13.75 -2.82
N TRP A 362 25.76 12.70 -3.63
CA TRP A 362 26.56 11.48 -3.43
C TRP A 362 27.83 11.39 -4.27
N GLY A 363 28.06 12.34 -5.18
CA GLY A 363 29.27 12.37 -6.02
C GLY A 363 29.33 11.24 -7.06
N VAL A 364 28.18 10.81 -7.56
CA VAL A 364 28.04 9.70 -8.52
C VAL A 364 27.68 10.18 -9.92
N ARG A 365 28.06 9.43 -10.96
CA ARG A 365 27.83 9.79 -12.36
C ARG A 365 26.62 9.12 -12.98
N ASN A 366 26.26 7.91 -12.57
CA ASN A 366 25.21 7.14 -13.23
C ASN A 366 23.90 7.17 -12.44
N VAL A 367 22.80 6.88 -13.12
CA VAL A 367 21.45 6.77 -12.56
C VAL A 367 20.85 5.43 -12.96
N LEU A 368 20.29 4.72 -11.99
CA LEU A 368 19.37 3.61 -12.18
C LEU A 368 17.96 4.15 -11.95
N LEU A 369 17.12 4.14 -12.98
CA LEU A 369 15.71 4.47 -12.85
C LEU A 369 14.91 3.19 -12.68
N ILE A 370 14.00 3.15 -11.72
CA ILE A 370 13.12 2.01 -11.45
C ILE A 370 11.70 2.53 -11.32
N GLY A 371 10.76 1.81 -11.91
CA GLY A 371 9.34 2.01 -11.66
C GLY A 371 8.68 0.67 -11.35
N TYR A 372 7.79 0.64 -10.37
CA TYR A 372 6.95 -0.52 -10.06
C TYR A 372 5.48 -0.23 -10.36
N SER A 373 4.80 -1.16 -11.04
CA SER A 373 3.39 -1.07 -11.38
C SER A 373 3.06 0.29 -12.01
N PHE A 374 2.23 1.11 -11.37
CA PHE A 374 1.99 2.51 -11.73
C PHE A 374 3.27 3.30 -12.07
N GLY A 375 4.31 3.21 -11.24
CA GLY A 375 5.60 3.85 -11.47
C GLY A 375 6.32 3.33 -12.72
N ALA A 376 6.14 2.05 -13.07
CA ALA A 376 6.69 1.47 -14.30
C ALA A 376 5.99 2.04 -15.55
N ASP A 377 4.72 2.39 -15.44
CA ASP A 377 3.91 2.85 -16.56
C ASP A 377 4.18 4.31 -16.92
N ILE A 378 4.49 5.14 -15.93
CA ILE A 378 4.80 6.58 -16.12
C ILE A 378 6.24 6.83 -16.56
N LEU A 379 7.18 6.00 -16.11
CA LEU A 379 8.61 6.27 -16.23
C LEU A 379 9.11 6.35 -17.69
N PRO A 380 8.64 5.53 -18.65
CA PRO A 380 9.10 5.61 -20.03
C PRO A 380 8.82 6.96 -20.71
N ALA A 381 7.60 7.48 -20.52
CA ALA A 381 7.21 8.77 -21.09
C ALA A 381 7.93 9.96 -20.42
N ALA A 382 8.20 9.87 -19.11
CA ALA A 382 9.02 10.85 -18.41
C ALA A 382 10.48 10.80 -18.88
N TYR A 383 11.05 9.60 -19.04
CA TYR A 383 12.41 9.41 -19.56
C TYR A 383 12.57 10.06 -20.94
N ASP A 384 11.62 9.87 -21.86
CA ASP A 384 11.72 10.43 -23.21
C ASP A 384 11.74 11.97 -23.22
N ARG A 385 11.20 12.61 -22.18
CA ARG A 385 11.17 14.07 -22.03
C ARG A 385 12.37 14.63 -21.27
N LEU A 386 13.25 13.79 -20.75
CA LEU A 386 14.47 14.25 -20.09
C LEU A 386 15.38 15.02 -21.07
N PRO A 387 16.08 16.07 -20.60
CA PRO A 387 17.15 16.66 -21.38
C PRO A 387 18.28 15.64 -21.61
N GLN A 388 18.99 15.79 -22.73
CA GLN A 388 19.98 14.81 -23.17
C GLN A 388 21.07 14.52 -22.12
N ALA A 389 21.51 15.53 -21.36
CA ALA A 389 22.52 15.38 -20.33
C ALA A 389 22.10 14.41 -19.20
N GLN A 390 20.80 14.39 -18.86
CA GLN A 390 20.24 13.48 -17.88
C GLN A 390 20.02 12.10 -18.49
N LYS A 391 19.50 12.01 -19.73
CA LYS A 391 19.42 10.74 -20.47
C LYS A 391 20.77 10.03 -20.54
N ASP A 392 21.84 10.77 -20.84
CA ASP A 392 23.22 10.26 -20.92
C ASP A 392 23.77 9.74 -19.58
N SER A 393 23.14 10.11 -18.46
CA SER A 393 23.51 9.61 -17.14
C SER A 393 22.75 8.35 -16.72
N VAL A 394 21.66 8.01 -17.41
CA VAL A 394 20.87 6.82 -17.08
C VAL A 394 21.59 5.58 -17.62
N ALA A 395 22.06 4.75 -16.70
CA ALA A 395 22.72 3.48 -17.04
C ALA A 395 21.71 2.35 -17.27
N MET A 396 20.52 2.45 -16.66
CA MET A 396 19.48 1.42 -16.76
C MET A 396 18.11 2.00 -16.36
N VAL A 397 17.06 1.50 -17.02
CA VAL A 397 15.65 1.68 -16.65
C VAL A 397 15.08 0.30 -16.34
N SER A 398 14.61 0.07 -15.11
CA SER A 398 13.97 -1.18 -14.70
C SER A 398 12.48 -0.97 -14.55
N LEU A 399 11.68 -1.67 -15.34
CA LEU A 399 10.22 -1.65 -15.30
C LEU A 399 9.74 -2.93 -14.61
N LEU A 400 9.15 -2.81 -13.42
CA LEU A 400 8.70 -3.93 -12.60
C LEU A 400 7.17 -4.02 -12.68
N ALA A 401 6.62 -5.18 -13.06
CA ALA A 401 5.18 -5.40 -13.19
C ALA A 401 4.50 -4.36 -14.11
N PHE A 402 5.13 -4.14 -15.26
CA PHE A 402 4.79 -3.08 -16.22
C PHE A 402 3.48 -3.37 -16.96
N SER A 403 2.58 -2.40 -17.02
CA SER A 403 1.31 -2.52 -17.74
C SER A 403 1.36 -1.86 -19.12
N ALA A 404 0.32 -2.07 -19.92
CA ALA A 404 0.28 -1.53 -21.29
C ALA A 404 -0.08 -0.03 -21.35
N THR A 405 -0.61 0.53 -20.27
CA THR A 405 -1.25 1.84 -20.21
C THR A 405 -0.76 2.60 -18.99
N GLY A 406 -0.41 3.88 -19.14
CA GLY A 406 0.00 4.72 -18.01
C GLY A 406 -1.05 5.77 -17.66
N ASP A 407 -1.48 5.76 -16.41
CA ASP A 407 -2.28 6.83 -15.82
C ASP A 407 -1.38 7.81 -15.05
N TYR A 408 -1.59 9.12 -15.23
CA TYR A 408 -0.80 10.15 -14.53
C TYR A 408 -1.55 10.73 -13.32
N GLN A 409 -2.50 9.96 -12.80
CA GLN A 409 -3.25 10.26 -11.59
C GLN A 409 -3.63 8.94 -10.91
N VAL A 410 -3.32 8.81 -9.62
CA VAL A 410 -3.83 7.68 -8.84
C VAL A 410 -5.31 7.91 -8.56
N SER A 411 -6.15 6.94 -8.88
CA SER A 411 -7.60 7.03 -8.66
C SER A 411 -8.07 5.93 -7.72
N VAL A 412 -9.01 6.27 -6.83
CA VAL A 412 -9.64 5.30 -5.93
C VAL A 412 -10.35 4.19 -6.71
N ALA A 413 -10.90 4.51 -7.89
CA ALA A 413 -11.49 3.53 -8.79
C ALA A 413 -10.44 2.56 -9.39
N GLY A 414 -9.23 3.04 -9.66
CA GLY A 414 -8.10 2.21 -10.11
C GLY A 414 -7.71 1.17 -9.05
N TRP A 415 -7.68 1.55 -7.77
CA TRP A 415 -7.45 0.61 -6.67
C TRP A 415 -8.54 -0.45 -6.53
N LEU A 416 -9.78 -0.14 -6.92
CA LEU A 416 -10.90 -1.09 -6.99
C LEU A 416 -10.89 -1.94 -8.28
N GLY A 417 -9.83 -1.86 -9.09
CA GLY A 417 -9.65 -2.65 -10.30
C GLY A 417 -10.46 -2.16 -11.51
N VAL A 418 -10.94 -0.90 -11.49
CA VAL A 418 -11.67 -0.30 -12.61
C VAL A 418 -10.68 0.37 -13.57
N ASP A 419 -10.47 -0.23 -14.73
CA ASP A 419 -9.66 0.33 -15.82
C ASP A 419 -10.33 1.59 -16.41
N ASN A 420 -9.65 2.73 -16.31
CA ASN A 420 -10.13 4.02 -16.81
C ASN A 420 -9.59 4.38 -18.20
N GLY A 421 -8.76 3.52 -18.81
CA GLY A 421 -8.10 3.78 -20.09
C GLY A 421 -7.00 4.83 -19.97
N GLY A 422 -5.75 4.35 -19.87
CA GLY A 422 -4.55 5.16 -19.63
C GLY A 422 -4.41 6.45 -20.44
N ASP A 423 -3.86 7.48 -19.79
CA ASP A 423 -3.41 8.74 -20.43
C ASP A 423 -2.33 8.52 -21.49
N THR A 424 -1.51 7.47 -21.35
CA THR A 424 -0.43 7.12 -22.28
C THR A 424 -0.43 5.65 -22.68
N ASN A 425 0.27 5.36 -23.78
CA ASN A 425 0.56 3.99 -24.21
C ASN A 425 1.96 3.64 -23.72
N GLY A 426 2.04 3.02 -22.54
CA GLY A 426 3.30 2.69 -21.87
C GLY A 426 4.23 1.90 -22.78
N VAL A 427 3.71 0.90 -23.50
CA VAL A 427 4.50 0.08 -24.43
C VAL A 427 5.17 0.93 -25.51
N LYS A 428 4.41 1.83 -26.15
CA LYS A 428 4.93 2.72 -27.19
C LYS A 428 5.96 3.70 -26.63
N ASP A 429 5.78 4.17 -25.40
CA ASP A 429 6.74 5.06 -24.75
C ASP A 429 8.04 4.30 -24.40
N ALA A 430 7.94 3.06 -23.90
CA ALA A 430 9.10 2.19 -23.67
C ALA A 430 9.83 1.83 -24.97
N GLU A 431 9.10 1.66 -26.08
CA GLU A 431 9.65 1.43 -27.40
C GLU A 431 10.49 2.60 -27.95
N ALA A 432 10.36 3.81 -27.40
CA ALA A 432 11.18 4.96 -27.79
C ALA A 432 12.57 4.97 -27.12
N ILE A 433 12.76 4.16 -26.07
CA ILE A 433 14.01 4.04 -25.32
C ILE A 433 14.95 3.06 -26.02
N ASP A 434 16.27 3.28 -25.93
CA ASP A 434 17.25 2.27 -26.35
C ASP A 434 16.98 0.97 -25.57
N PRO A 435 16.62 -0.15 -26.25
CA PRO A 435 16.27 -1.38 -25.57
C PRO A 435 17.39 -1.94 -24.69
N LYS A 436 18.66 -1.55 -24.92
CA LYS A 436 19.80 -1.94 -24.08
C LYS A 436 19.74 -1.35 -22.67
N LEU A 437 19.05 -0.21 -22.50
CA LEU A 437 18.86 0.41 -21.19
C LEU A 437 17.75 -0.29 -20.39
N ILE A 438 16.80 -0.94 -21.04
CA ILE A 438 15.62 -1.50 -20.39
C ILE A 438 15.91 -2.90 -19.82
N GLN A 439 15.56 -3.06 -18.54
CA GLN A 439 15.20 -4.33 -17.92
C GLN A 439 13.70 -4.33 -17.66
N CYS A 440 12.99 -5.36 -18.10
CA CYS A 440 11.57 -5.53 -17.88
C CYS A 440 11.35 -6.80 -17.04
N VAL A 441 10.83 -6.61 -15.84
CA VAL A 441 10.67 -7.64 -14.81
C VAL A 441 9.19 -7.95 -14.63
N TYR A 442 8.82 -9.23 -14.69
CA TYR A 442 7.44 -9.68 -14.66
C TYR A 442 7.26 -10.90 -13.77
N GLY A 443 6.11 -10.98 -13.09
CA GLY A 443 5.67 -12.17 -12.37
C GLY A 443 5.33 -13.26 -13.37
N THR A 444 5.75 -14.51 -13.15
CA THR A 444 5.45 -15.60 -14.07
C THR A 444 3.96 -15.96 -14.10
N GLU A 445 3.21 -15.53 -13.08
CA GLU A 445 1.76 -15.70 -12.94
C GLU A 445 0.99 -14.39 -13.20
N ASP A 446 1.71 -13.32 -13.57
CA ASP A 446 1.12 -12.05 -13.98
C ASP A 446 0.75 -12.11 -15.49
N GLU A 447 -0.56 -12.09 -15.76
CA GLU A 447 -1.11 -12.14 -17.12
C GLU A 447 -1.34 -10.74 -17.71
N ASP A 448 -1.34 -9.70 -16.88
CA ASP A 448 -1.58 -8.31 -17.29
C ASP A 448 -0.26 -7.57 -17.63
N ASP A 449 0.88 -8.19 -17.35
CA ASP A 449 2.22 -7.72 -17.74
C ASP A 449 2.37 -7.45 -19.26
N ALA A 450 2.85 -6.25 -19.57
CA ALA A 450 3.18 -5.79 -20.90
C ALA A 450 4.66 -6.02 -21.29
N CYS A 451 5.54 -6.48 -20.40
CA CYS A 451 6.93 -6.79 -20.76
C CYS A 451 7.02 -7.78 -21.93
N LYS A 452 6.11 -8.76 -22.00
CA LYS A 452 6.04 -9.73 -23.12
C LYS A 452 5.94 -9.04 -24.50
N GLN A 453 5.37 -7.83 -24.58
CA GLN A 453 5.23 -7.04 -25.81
C GLN A 453 6.54 -6.38 -26.24
N LEU A 454 7.48 -6.15 -25.32
CA LEU A 454 8.80 -5.55 -25.59
C LEU A 454 9.86 -6.58 -26.02
N LYS A 455 9.56 -7.88 -25.92
CA LYS A 455 10.53 -8.97 -26.14
C LYS A 455 11.29 -8.89 -27.47
N ASP A 456 10.59 -8.58 -28.56
CA ASP A 456 11.19 -8.54 -29.90
C ASP A 456 12.09 -7.31 -30.14
N ARG A 457 12.10 -6.35 -29.20
CA ARG A 457 12.98 -5.17 -29.22
C ARG A 457 14.37 -5.45 -28.67
N GLY A 458 14.60 -6.61 -28.03
CA GLY A 458 15.88 -6.96 -27.43
C GLY A 458 16.11 -6.35 -26.05
N VAL A 459 15.03 -6.00 -25.33
CA VAL A 459 15.10 -5.62 -23.91
C VAL A 459 15.51 -6.81 -23.04
N GLU A 460 16.10 -6.56 -21.88
CA GLU A 460 16.36 -7.62 -20.92
C GLU A 460 15.07 -8.05 -20.22
N MET A 461 14.63 -9.28 -20.48
CA MET A 461 13.44 -9.86 -19.86
C MET A 461 13.81 -10.69 -18.63
N LEU A 462 13.15 -10.45 -17.50
CA LEU A 462 13.40 -11.15 -16.24
C LEU A 462 12.10 -11.63 -15.59
N GLY A 463 11.84 -12.94 -15.65
CA GLY A 463 10.73 -13.54 -14.91
C GLY A 463 11.10 -13.83 -13.45
N ILE A 464 10.22 -13.46 -12.52
CA ILE A 464 10.25 -13.85 -11.10
C ILE A 464 9.04 -14.73 -10.83
N ALA A 465 9.19 -15.73 -9.96
CA ALA A 465 8.03 -16.54 -9.56
C ALA A 465 6.97 -15.65 -8.89
N GLY A 466 5.70 -16.05 -9.00
CA GLY A 466 4.59 -15.32 -8.40
C GLY A 466 3.84 -14.38 -9.33
N GLY A 467 2.91 -13.65 -8.71
CA GLY A 467 2.02 -12.69 -9.36
C GLY A 467 2.61 -11.26 -9.44
N HIS A 468 1.72 -10.27 -9.41
CA HIS A 468 2.06 -8.83 -9.57
C HIS A 468 3.02 -8.29 -8.48
N HIS A 469 3.01 -8.90 -7.30
CA HIS A 469 3.91 -8.57 -6.18
C HIS A 469 5.09 -9.55 -6.05
N PHE A 470 5.32 -10.43 -7.03
CA PHE A 470 6.45 -11.37 -7.09
C PHE A 470 6.61 -12.29 -5.86
N ASP A 471 5.50 -12.67 -5.23
CA ASP A 471 5.44 -13.49 -4.00
C ASP A 471 6.39 -13.01 -2.88
N GLU A 472 6.61 -11.70 -2.79
CA GLU A 472 7.41 -11.05 -1.74
C GLU A 472 8.89 -11.46 -1.69
N ASP A 473 9.45 -12.07 -2.76
CA ASP A 473 10.89 -12.36 -2.85
C ASP A 473 11.69 -11.11 -3.31
N TYR A 474 11.52 -10.01 -2.58
CA TYR A 474 12.16 -8.72 -2.83
C TYR A 474 13.69 -8.77 -2.74
N PRO A 475 14.31 -9.57 -1.84
CA PRO A 475 15.75 -9.80 -1.86
C PRO A 475 16.26 -10.39 -3.18
N ALA A 476 15.59 -11.41 -3.75
CA ALA A 476 16.01 -11.96 -5.04
C ALA A 476 15.79 -10.97 -6.19
N LEU A 477 14.70 -10.20 -6.14
CA LEU A 477 14.41 -9.15 -7.11
C LEU A 477 15.50 -8.07 -7.11
N ALA A 478 15.81 -7.49 -5.95
CA ALA A 478 16.86 -6.48 -5.78
C ALA A 478 18.22 -6.99 -6.27
N ALA A 479 18.60 -8.22 -5.92
CA ALA A 479 19.85 -8.84 -6.36
C ALA A 479 19.95 -8.96 -7.89
N LYS A 480 18.83 -9.30 -8.56
CA LYS A 480 18.79 -9.40 -10.03
C LYS A 480 18.91 -8.02 -10.69
N ILE A 481 18.24 -7.01 -10.16
CA ILE A 481 18.34 -5.62 -10.64
C ILE A 481 19.80 -5.14 -10.54
N VAL A 482 20.43 -5.31 -9.38
CA VAL A 482 21.82 -4.92 -9.14
C VAL A 482 22.78 -5.68 -10.06
N ALA A 483 22.58 -6.99 -10.24
CA ALA A 483 23.41 -7.77 -11.16
C ALA A 483 23.30 -7.27 -12.61
N SER A 484 22.15 -6.75 -13.02
CA SER A 484 21.91 -6.20 -14.35
C SER A 484 22.50 -4.81 -14.52
N LEU A 485 22.45 -3.99 -13.48
CA LEU A 485 23.18 -2.72 -13.41
C LEU A 485 24.69 -2.96 -13.53
N ASP A 486 25.26 -3.88 -12.74
CA ASP A 486 26.70 -4.17 -12.73
C ASP A 486 27.23 -4.67 -14.08
N ARG A 487 26.39 -5.32 -14.90
CA ARG A 487 26.75 -5.70 -16.27
C ARG A 487 26.84 -4.49 -17.20
N ARG A 488 25.95 -3.50 -17.03
CA ARG A 488 25.89 -2.27 -17.85
C ARG A 488 26.97 -1.25 -17.48
N LEU A 489 27.36 -1.20 -16.21
CA LEU A 489 28.43 -0.31 -15.73
C LEU A 489 29.84 -0.80 -16.12
N LYS A 490 30.01 -2.07 -16.48
CA LYS A 490 31.29 -2.58 -16.96
C LYS A 490 31.62 -1.93 -18.31
N PRO A 491 32.82 -1.34 -18.49
CA PRO A 491 33.27 -0.89 -19.79
C PRO A 491 33.20 -2.08 -20.76
N GLU A 492 32.62 -1.89 -21.95
CA GLU A 492 32.75 -2.88 -23.03
C GLU A 492 34.23 -3.21 -23.15
N ALA A 493 34.61 -4.43 -22.76
CA ALA A 493 35.96 -4.91 -22.90
C ALA A 493 36.28 -4.87 -24.38
N ALA A 494 37.09 -3.88 -24.79
CA ALA A 494 37.50 -3.58 -26.16
C ALA A 494 37.36 -4.77 -27.12
N SER A 495 36.17 -4.90 -27.70
CA SER A 495 35.87 -5.81 -28.81
C SER A 495 36.46 -5.22 -30.08
N ASN A 496 37.77 -4.98 -30.06
CA ASN A 496 38.54 -4.58 -31.23
C ASN A 496 40.02 -4.85 -30.97
N LYS A 497 40.47 -6.01 -31.46
CA LYS A 497 41.72 -6.10 -32.20
C LYS A 497 41.83 -7.46 -32.91
N PRO A 498 42.47 -7.46 -34.08
CA PRO A 498 41.90 -7.25 -35.41
C PRO A 498 41.43 -8.55 -36.08
#